data_AF-R6XGG6-F1
#
_entry.id   AF-R6XGG6-F1
#
_cell.length_a   1.000
_cell.length_b   1.000
_cell.length_c   1.000
_cell.angle_alpha   90.00
_cell.angle_beta   90.00
_cell.angle_gamma   90.00
#
_symmetry.space_group_name_H-M   'P 1'
#
loop_
_entity.id
_entity.type
_entity.pdbx_description
1 polymer ?
#
loop_
_entity_poly.entity_id
_entity_poly.type
_entity_poly.pdbx_seq_one_letter_code
_entity_poly.pdbx_strand_id
1 'polypeptide(L)'
;MTFTEIFQIIYKTILCYFFILFCLKIMGKREIGEISAFDIVVFFIISELFSLSLNEPEHSILRSIIPVSIIVLLQLVTALISLYVPKFRSLMEGKKSYLIYKGVIQQNEMKRQRYTIEDLMAQLRMKEIQTPQDVEYAILENNGELTIIKKDNCIMLSPDPLIMDGKINKTALARITKDEVWLVEELKKLGFIDVSKLFLVLYLKNGLYIVPFKKGDNINKVK
;
A
#
# COMPACT_ATOMS: atom_id res chain seq x y z
N MET A 1 31.81 -16.08 30.94
CA MET A 1 31.98 -15.45 29.62
C MET A 1 33.46 -15.35 29.33
N THR A 2 33.99 -16.18 28.44
CA THR A 2 35.41 -16.13 28.08
C THR A 2 35.73 -14.92 27.21
N PHE A 3 36.99 -14.46 27.19
CA PHE A 3 37.41 -13.37 26.28
C PHE A 3 37.11 -13.70 24.81
N THR A 4 37.19 -14.98 24.44
CA THR A 4 36.85 -15.51 23.13
C THR A 4 35.36 -15.33 22.82
N GLU A 5 34.47 -15.67 23.75
CA GLU A 5 33.02 -15.45 23.61
C GLU A 5 32.68 -13.97 23.47
N ILE A 6 33.32 -13.10 24.26
CA ILE A 6 33.12 -11.64 24.18
C ILE A 6 33.51 -11.13 22.79
N PHE A 7 34.68 -11.53 22.30
CA PHE A 7 35.12 -11.17 20.95
C PHE A 7 34.16 -11.69 19.87
N GLN A 8 33.68 -12.93 20.03
CA GLN A 8 32.71 -13.53 19.10
C GLN A 8 31.41 -12.72 19.03
N ILE A 9 30.87 -12.33 20.18
CA ILE A 9 29.63 -11.55 20.24
C ILE A 9 29.84 -10.15 19.64
N ILE A 10 30.97 -9.50 19.90
CA ILE A 10 31.26 -8.17 19.34
C ILE A 10 31.29 -8.22 17.81
N TYR A 11 32.09 -9.10 17.20
CA TYR A 11 32.19 -9.12 15.74
C TYR A 11 30.87 -9.55 15.09
N LYS A 12 30.15 -10.51 15.69
CA LYS A 12 28.84 -10.96 15.20
C LYS A 12 27.83 -9.83 15.25
N THR A 13 27.77 -9.08 16.36
CA THR A 13 26.86 -7.94 16.51
C THR A 13 27.12 -6.87 15.46
N ILE A 14 28.39 -6.51 15.23
CA ILE A 14 28.76 -5.55 14.18
C ILE A 14 28.33 -6.05 12.80
N LEU A 15 28.59 -7.33 12.49
CA LEU A 15 28.21 -7.94 11.22
C LEU A 15 26.70 -7.96 11.04
N CYS A 16 25.94 -8.36 12.06
CA CYS A 16 24.47 -8.34 12.07
C CYS A 16 23.94 -6.94 11.77
N TYR A 17 24.48 -5.91 12.43
CA TYR A 17 24.07 -4.52 12.22
C TYR A 17 24.21 -4.09 10.77
N PHE A 18 25.40 -4.26 10.17
CA PHE A 18 25.63 -3.89 8.78
C PHE A 18 24.80 -4.75 7.80
N PHE A 19 24.62 -6.03 8.11
CA PHE A 19 23.82 -6.92 7.29
C PHE A 19 22.33 -6.55 7.30
N ILE A 20 21.76 -6.22 8.47
CA ILE A 20 20.37 -5.74 8.56
C ILE A 20 20.20 -4.43 7.79
N LEU A 21 21.13 -3.47 7.94
CA LEU A 21 21.10 -2.24 7.14
C LEU A 21 21.14 -2.51 5.64
N PHE A 22 21.95 -3.47 5.21
CA PHE A 22 22.02 -3.90 3.82
C PHE A 22 20.69 -4.53 3.35
N CYS A 23 20.08 -5.40 4.16
CA CYS A 23 18.77 -5.99 3.88
C CYS A 23 17.68 -4.92 3.75
N LEU A 24 17.62 -3.98 4.68
CA LEU A 24 16.68 -2.85 4.65
C LEU A 24 16.86 -2.00 3.38
N LYS A 25 18.11 -1.78 2.97
CA LYS A 25 18.41 -1.04 1.73
C LYS A 25 17.92 -1.78 0.48
N ILE A 26 18.04 -3.12 0.45
CA ILE A 26 17.57 -3.96 -0.66
C ILE A 26 16.04 -4.00 -0.73
N MET A 27 15.36 -4.09 0.42
CA MET A 27 13.89 -4.10 0.49
C MET A 27 13.27 -2.83 -0.13
N GLY A 28 14.06 -1.77 -0.31
CA GLY A 28 13.75 -0.63 -1.16
C GLY A 28 13.02 0.50 -0.43
N LYS A 29 12.87 1.64 -1.12
CA LYS A 29 12.11 2.79 -0.64
C LYS A 29 10.63 2.63 -0.99
N ARG A 30 9.94 1.63 -0.41
CA ARG A 30 8.50 1.83 -0.19
C ARG A 30 8.43 2.88 0.91
N GLU A 31 7.87 4.04 0.58
CA GLU A 31 8.00 5.27 1.36
C GLU A 31 7.79 5.02 2.86
N ILE A 32 8.55 5.76 3.67
CA ILE A 32 8.60 5.73 5.13
C ILE A 32 7.21 6.00 5.79
N GLY A 33 6.13 6.14 5.01
CA GLY A 33 4.76 6.34 5.48
C GLY A 33 3.89 5.08 5.60
N GLU A 34 4.19 3.97 4.91
CA GLU A 34 3.35 2.75 4.96
C GLU A 34 4.20 1.47 5.11
N ILE A 35 4.81 1.29 6.28
CA ILE A 35 5.32 -0.03 6.66
C ILE A 35 4.12 -0.98 6.71
N SER A 36 4.12 -2.03 5.87
CA SER A 36 3.04 -3.02 5.90
C SER A 36 3.11 -3.86 7.17
N ALA A 37 1.96 -4.35 7.65
CA ALA A 37 1.94 -5.36 8.71
C ALA A 37 2.82 -6.57 8.36
N PHE A 38 2.93 -6.91 7.08
CA PHE A 38 3.80 -7.98 6.61
C PHE A 38 5.30 -7.67 6.80
N ASP A 39 5.71 -6.41 6.56
CA ASP A 39 7.09 -5.99 6.77
C ASP A 39 7.49 -6.09 8.24
N ILE A 40 6.56 -5.75 9.15
CA ILE A 40 6.74 -5.88 10.60
C ILE A 40 6.98 -7.35 10.98
N VAL A 41 6.17 -8.28 10.47
CA VAL A 41 6.34 -9.72 10.71
C VAL A 41 7.72 -10.20 10.23
N VAL A 42 8.16 -9.75 9.05
CA VAL A 42 9.49 -10.07 8.53
C VAL A 42 10.60 -9.53 9.43
N PHE A 43 10.49 -8.29 9.91
CA PHE A 43 11.47 -7.73 10.85
C PHE A 43 11.53 -8.51 12.16
N PHE A 44 10.40 -8.96 12.70
CA PHE A 44 10.37 -9.83 13.87
C PHE A 44 11.10 -11.15 13.62
N ILE A 45 10.85 -11.80 12.48
CA ILE A 45 11.52 -13.06 12.14
C ILE A 45 13.04 -12.85 11.99
N ILE A 46 13.47 -11.76 11.34
CA ILE A 46 14.89 -11.43 11.19
C ILE A 46 15.54 -11.20 12.55
N SER A 47 14.87 -10.45 13.43
CA SER A 47 15.32 -10.19 14.80
C SER A 47 15.53 -11.48 15.58
N GLU A 48 14.55 -12.39 15.52
CA GLU A 48 14.61 -13.69 16.20
C GLU A 48 15.75 -14.56 15.67
N LEU A 49 15.91 -14.63 14.35
CA LEU A 49 16.99 -15.39 13.73
C LEU A 49 18.37 -14.87 14.16
N PHE A 50 18.56 -13.56 14.26
CA PHE A 50 19.83 -13.00 14.74
C PHE A 50 20.05 -13.17 16.24
N SER A 51 18.98 -13.07 17.04
CA SER A 51 19.01 -13.36 18.48
C SER A 51 19.61 -14.74 18.75
N LEU A 52 19.19 -15.76 17.98
CA LEU A 52 19.74 -17.12 18.09
C LEU A 52 21.27 -17.17 17.88
N SER A 53 21.80 -16.49 16.86
CA SER A 53 23.26 -16.46 16.60
C SER A 53 24.09 -15.71 17.63
N LEU A 54 23.47 -14.75 18.34
CA LEU A 54 24.13 -13.98 19.39
C LEU A 54 24.11 -14.73 20.75
N ASN A 55 23.04 -15.49 21.01
CA ASN A 55 22.92 -16.30 22.23
C ASN A 55 23.74 -17.60 22.17
N GLU A 56 24.05 -18.10 20.97
CA GLU A 56 24.88 -19.28 20.75
C GLU A 56 26.22 -18.90 20.09
N PRO A 57 27.16 -18.28 20.83
CA PRO A 57 28.40 -17.72 20.27
C PRO A 57 29.29 -18.79 19.59
N GLU A 58 29.23 -20.04 20.04
CA GLU A 58 29.97 -21.18 19.48
C GLU A 58 29.51 -21.57 18.07
N HIS A 59 28.30 -21.18 17.66
CA HIS A 59 27.78 -21.53 16.35
C HIS A 59 28.07 -20.45 15.30
N SER A 60 28.24 -20.87 14.04
CA SER A 60 28.52 -19.94 12.95
C SER A 60 27.35 -18.98 12.71
N ILE A 61 27.65 -17.68 12.54
CA ILE A 61 26.67 -16.64 12.18
C ILE A 61 25.95 -16.92 10.86
N LEU A 62 26.51 -17.80 10.02
CA LEU A 62 25.86 -18.29 8.80
C LEU A 62 24.50 -18.93 9.08
N ARG A 63 24.28 -19.47 10.29
CA ARG A 63 22.99 -20.02 10.72
C ARG A 63 21.87 -18.97 10.75
N SER A 64 22.20 -17.68 10.87
CA SER A 64 21.22 -16.58 10.76
C SER A 64 21.27 -15.89 9.41
N ILE A 65 22.48 -15.68 8.86
CA ILE A 65 22.63 -15.00 7.56
C ILE A 65 21.92 -15.75 6.44
N ILE A 66 22.03 -17.09 6.37
CA ILE A 66 21.42 -17.87 5.29
C ILE A 66 19.88 -17.78 5.35
N PRO A 67 19.21 -18.09 6.48
CA PRO A 67 17.75 -17.96 6.56
C PRO A 67 17.26 -16.52 6.34
N VAL A 68 17.95 -15.51 6.90
CA VAL A 68 17.57 -14.10 6.66
C VAL A 68 17.73 -13.73 5.19
N SER A 69 18.78 -14.17 4.51
CA SER A 69 18.96 -13.92 3.07
C SER A 69 17.83 -14.52 2.25
N ILE A 70 17.38 -15.73 2.60
CA ILE A 70 16.25 -16.40 1.96
C ILE A 70 14.96 -15.60 2.20
N ILE A 71 14.71 -15.14 3.43
CA ILE A 71 13.53 -14.32 3.76
C ILE A 71 13.54 -13.01 2.97
N VAL A 72 14.68 -12.33 2.89
CA VAL A 72 14.81 -11.08 2.13
C VAL A 72 14.61 -11.32 0.63
N LEU A 73 15.12 -12.44 0.10
CA LEU A 73 14.87 -12.82 -1.29
C LEU A 73 13.37 -13.11 -1.54
N LEU A 74 12.72 -13.83 -0.63
CA LEU A 74 11.27 -14.08 -0.71
C LEU A 74 10.48 -12.77 -0.64
N GLN A 75 10.88 -11.83 0.22
CA GLN A 75 10.27 -10.50 0.30
C GLN A 75 10.39 -9.74 -1.03
N LEU A 76 11.56 -9.78 -1.67
CA LEU A 76 11.75 -9.16 -2.98
C LEU A 76 10.85 -9.79 -4.04
N VAL A 77 10.77 -11.13 -4.06
CA VAL A 77 9.92 -11.86 -5.00
C VAL A 77 8.44 -11.52 -4.78
N THR A 78 7.96 -11.53 -3.53
CA THR A 78 6.57 -11.16 -3.23
C THR A 78 6.29 -9.70 -3.60
N ALA A 79 7.23 -8.80 -3.33
CA ALA A 79 7.12 -7.39 -3.73
C ALA A 79 6.98 -7.22 -5.25
N LEU A 80 7.79 -7.95 -6.03
CA LEU A 80 7.71 -7.95 -7.49
C LEU A 80 6.39 -8.56 -7.99
N ILE A 81 5.96 -9.69 -7.45
CA ILE A 81 4.69 -10.32 -7.82
C ILE A 81 3.51 -9.37 -7.53
N SER A 82 3.50 -8.69 -6.38
CA SER A 82 2.48 -7.71 -6.03
C SER A 82 2.41 -6.54 -7.02
N LEU A 83 3.53 -6.16 -7.65
CA LEU A 83 3.57 -5.12 -8.66
C LEU A 83 2.87 -5.54 -9.97
N TYR A 84 3.06 -6.79 -10.40
CA TYR A 84 2.46 -7.29 -11.64
C TYR A 84 1.05 -7.87 -11.46
N VAL A 85 0.70 -8.32 -10.26
CA VAL A 85 -0.55 -9.05 -9.98
C VAL A 85 -1.38 -8.34 -8.89
N PRO A 86 -2.32 -7.45 -9.28
CA PRO A 86 -3.14 -6.70 -8.32
C PRO A 86 -3.96 -7.57 -7.37
N LYS A 87 -4.36 -8.78 -7.81
CA LYS A 87 -5.05 -9.74 -6.95
C LYS A 87 -4.16 -10.25 -5.82
N PHE A 88 -2.89 -10.57 -6.12
CA PHE A 88 -1.92 -11.01 -5.13
C PHE A 88 -1.61 -9.90 -4.14
N ARG A 89 -1.40 -8.67 -4.65
CA ARG A 89 -1.27 -7.47 -3.81
C ARG A 89 -2.44 -7.34 -2.83
N SER A 90 -3.67 -7.47 -3.32
CA SER A 90 -4.86 -7.36 -2.48
C SER A 90 -5.05 -8.49 -1.46
N LEU A 91 -4.41 -9.65 -1.69
CA LEU A 91 -4.41 -10.78 -0.76
C LEU A 91 -3.36 -10.59 0.35
N MET A 92 -2.18 -10.10 0.00
CA MET A 92 -1.06 -9.91 0.93
C MET A 92 -1.20 -8.62 1.76
N GLU A 93 -1.54 -7.51 1.10
CA GLU A 93 -1.65 -6.18 1.74
C GLU A 93 -3.07 -5.90 2.23
N GLY A 94 -4.06 -6.67 1.78
CA GLY A 94 -5.47 -6.37 2.02
C GLY A 94 -6.04 -5.37 1.01
N LYS A 95 -7.30 -4.98 1.24
CA LYS A 95 -8.01 -3.99 0.40
C LYS A 95 -8.49 -2.84 1.27
N LYS A 96 -8.15 -1.63 0.85
CA LYS A 96 -8.76 -0.43 1.40
C LYS A 96 -10.29 -0.52 1.34
N SER A 97 -10.95 0.02 2.36
CA SER A 97 -12.41 -0.08 2.51
C SER A 97 -12.98 1.29 2.85
N TYR A 98 -14.12 1.63 2.24
CA TYR A 98 -14.79 2.88 2.53
C TYR A 98 -15.72 2.69 3.71
N LEU A 99 -15.40 3.31 4.85
CA LEU A 99 -16.26 3.32 6.03
C LEU A 99 -17.30 4.44 5.96
N ILE A 100 -16.95 5.54 5.29
CA ILE A 100 -17.90 6.59 4.85
C ILE A 100 -17.68 6.78 3.35
N TYR A 101 -18.76 6.73 2.58
CA TYR A 101 -18.74 6.95 1.15
C TYR A 101 -19.83 7.95 0.76
N LYS A 102 -19.43 9.07 0.15
CA LYS A 102 -20.31 10.19 -0.19
C LYS A 102 -21.16 10.68 0.99
N GLY A 103 -20.54 10.79 2.15
CA GLY A 103 -21.19 11.20 3.40
C GLY A 103 -22.12 10.17 4.04
N VAL A 104 -22.18 8.94 3.51
CA VAL A 104 -22.99 7.85 4.08
C VAL A 104 -22.10 6.80 4.73
N ILE A 105 -22.36 6.50 6.00
CA ILE A 105 -21.67 5.45 6.76
C ILE A 105 -22.01 4.08 6.19
N GLN A 106 -20.98 3.31 5.83
CA GLN A 106 -21.07 1.98 5.24
C GLN A 106 -21.04 0.90 6.34
N GLN A 107 -22.17 0.69 7.02
CA GLN A 107 -22.26 -0.21 8.18
C GLN A 107 -21.85 -1.66 7.87
N ASN A 108 -22.17 -2.16 6.66
CA ASN A 108 -21.79 -3.51 6.25
C ASN A 108 -20.27 -3.64 6.06
N GLU A 109 -19.62 -2.60 5.53
CA GLU A 109 -18.16 -2.55 5.38
C GLU A 109 -17.47 -2.51 6.74
N MET A 110 -17.98 -1.67 7.66
CA MET A 110 -17.52 -1.62 9.05
C MET A 110 -17.59 -2.98 9.74
N LYS A 111 -18.73 -3.69 9.63
CA LYS A 111 -18.87 -5.06 10.17
C LYS A 111 -17.86 -6.03 9.55
N ARG A 112 -17.67 -5.98 8.23
CA ARG A 112 -16.69 -6.85 7.53
C ARG A 112 -15.27 -6.59 8.01
N GLN A 113 -14.92 -5.32 8.26
CA GLN A 113 -13.61 -4.91 8.74
C GLN A 113 -13.47 -4.98 10.28
N ARG A 114 -14.50 -5.47 11.00
CA ARG A 114 -14.56 -5.51 12.46
C ARG A 114 -14.27 -4.13 13.09
N TYR A 115 -14.70 -3.08 12.41
CA TYR A 115 -14.47 -1.69 12.77
C TYR A 115 -15.73 -1.13 13.44
N THR A 116 -15.64 -0.74 14.71
CA THR A 116 -16.81 -0.31 15.48
C THR A 116 -17.16 1.16 15.20
N ILE A 117 -18.35 1.60 15.63
CA ILE A 117 -18.71 3.02 15.54
C ILE A 117 -17.86 3.86 16.52
N GLU A 118 -17.49 3.27 17.66
CA GLU A 118 -16.58 3.86 18.64
C GLU A 118 -15.19 4.09 18.03
N ASP A 119 -14.65 3.13 17.28
CA ASP A 119 -13.38 3.27 16.56
C ASP A 119 -13.44 4.42 15.55
N LEU A 120 -14.53 4.49 14.77
CA LEU A 120 -14.73 5.53 13.76
C LEU A 120 -14.78 6.90 14.42
N MET A 121 -15.61 7.05 15.46
CA MET A 121 -15.73 8.32 16.18
C MET A 121 -14.43 8.70 16.91
N ALA A 122 -13.65 7.74 17.40
CA ALA A 122 -12.33 8.01 17.98
C ALA A 122 -11.36 8.55 16.92
N GLN A 123 -11.28 7.91 15.74
CA GLN A 123 -10.43 8.40 14.65
C GLN A 123 -10.86 9.77 14.11
N LEU A 124 -12.18 10.01 13.96
CA LEU A 124 -12.67 11.33 13.56
C LEU A 124 -12.22 12.41 14.56
N ARG A 125 -12.34 12.15 15.88
CA ARG A 125 -11.86 13.08 16.92
C ARG A 125 -10.35 13.31 16.88
N MET A 126 -9.55 12.26 16.65
CA MET A 126 -8.09 12.38 16.48
C MET A 126 -7.71 13.26 15.29
N LYS A 127 -8.56 13.33 14.26
CA LYS A 127 -8.39 14.18 13.08
C LYS A 127 -9.18 15.50 13.16
N GLU A 128 -9.56 15.90 14.37
CA GLU A 128 -10.29 17.15 14.68
C GLU A 128 -11.61 17.30 13.91
N ILE A 129 -12.30 16.18 13.68
CA ILE A 129 -13.61 16.13 13.04
C ILE A 129 -14.66 15.75 14.09
N GLN A 130 -15.66 16.62 14.25
CA GLN A 130 -16.68 16.47 15.28
C GLN A 130 -17.79 15.52 14.86
N THR A 131 -18.21 15.57 13.59
CA THR A 131 -19.34 14.80 13.08
C THR A 131 -18.97 14.05 11.80
N PRO A 132 -19.43 12.79 11.63
CA PRO A 132 -19.36 12.08 10.36
C PRO A 132 -20.01 12.83 9.19
N GLN A 133 -20.92 13.78 9.49
CA GLN A 133 -21.59 14.58 8.47
C GLN A 133 -20.64 15.49 7.68
N ASP A 134 -19.50 15.88 8.27
CA ASP A 134 -18.49 16.74 7.61
C ASP A 134 -17.58 15.93 6.67
N VAL A 135 -17.72 14.62 6.67
CA VAL A 135 -16.86 13.69 5.93
C VAL A 135 -17.53 13.29 4.63
N GLU A 136 -16.84 13.47 3.50
CA GLU A 136 -17.29 12.93 2.21
C GLU A 136 -16.82 11.47 2.07
N TYR A 137 -15.55 11.20 2.36
CA TYR A 137 -14.96 9.86 2.33
C TYR A 137 -14.13 9.60 3.57
N ALA A 138 -14.34 8.43 4.18
CA ALA A 138 -13.45 7.86 5.19
C ALA A 138 -12.98 6.49 4.67
N ILE A 139 -11.68 6.39 4.42
CA ILE A 139 -11.04 5.24 3.76
C ILE A 139 -10.16 4.56 4.80
N LEU A 140 -10.53 3.35 5.19
CA LEU A 140 -9.67 2.49 6.00
C LEU A 140 -8.63 1.87 5.07
N GLU A 141 -7.39 2.31 5.21
CA GLU A 141 -6.25 1.82 4.46
C GLU A 141 -5.76 0.45 4.98
N ASN A 142 -4.90 -0.18 4.19
CA ASN A 142 -4.39 -1.53 4.45
C ASN A 142 -3.57 -1.66 5.75
N ASN A 143 -2.93 -0.57 6.17
CA ASN A 143 -2.20 -0.46 7.42
C ASN A 143 -3.11 -0.19 8.64
N GLY A 144 -4.43 -0.07 8.44
CA GLY A 144 -5.40 0.26 9.48
C GLY A 144 -5.59 1.75 9.73
N GLU A 145 -4.87 2.63 9.02
CA GLU A 145 -5.07 4.07 9.12
C GLU A 145 -6.38 4.50 8.46
N LEU A 146 -7.09 5.44 9.08
CA LEU A 146 -8.27 6.05 8.50
C LEU A 146 -7.91 7.36 7.79
N THR A 147 -7.90 7.34 6.46
CA THR A 147 -7.77 8.55 5.63
C THR A 147 -9.13 9.24 5.49
N ILE A 148 -9.17 10.56 5.63
CA ILE A 148 -10.41 11.33 5.59
C ILE A 148 -10.36 12.44 4.55
N ILE A 149 -11.42 12.54 3.75
CA ILE A 149 -11.68 13.64 2.84
C ILE A 149 -12.96 14.35 3.32
N LYS A 150 -12.82 15.62 3.73
CA LYS A 150 -13.95 16.46 4.18
C LYS A 150 -14.79 16.94 3.00
N LYS A 151 -16.09 17.18 3.22
CA LYS A 151 -17.04 17.64 2.19
C LYS A 151 -16.64 18.96 1.54
N ASP A 152 -16.24 19.93 2.36
CA ASP A 152 -15.96 21.30 1.91
C ASP A 152 -14.80 21.36 0.90
N ASN A 153 -13.84 20.44 1.02
CA ASN A 153 -12.67 20.37 0.16
C ASN A 153 -12.80 19.32 -0.96
N CYS A 154 -13.95 18.62 -1.05
CA CYS A 154 -14.09 17.52 -1.98
C CYS A 154 -14.64 17.98 -3.34
N ILE A 155 -13.75 18.00 -4.34
CA ILE A 155 -14.12 18.16 -5.75
C ILE A 155 -14.27 16.82 -6.47
N MET A 156 -13.87 15.71 -5.85
CA MET A 156 -13.88 14.38 -6.46
C MET A 156 -15.25 13.72 -6.35
N LEU A 157 -15.82 13.31 -7.49
CA LEU A 157 -17.05 12.51 -7.55
C LEU A 157 -16.78 11.00 -7.44
N SER A 158 -15.53 10.60 -7.69
CA SER A 158 -15.00 9.26 -7.41
C SER A 158 -13.68 9.41 -6.65
N PRO A 159 -13.52 8.77 -5.48
CA PRO A 159 -12.25 8.77 -4.76
C PRO A 159 -11.18 7.91 -5.43
N ASP A 160 -11.59 6.98 -6.31
CA ASP A 160 -10.68 6.17 -7.11
C ASP A 160 -10.58 6.70 -8.54
N PRO A 161 -9.39 6.67 -9.18
CA PRO A 161 -9.26 7.00 -10.58
C PRO A 161 -10.08 6.05 -11.47
N LEU A 162 -10.66 6.60 -12.53
CA LEU A 162 -11.38 5.84 -13.55
C LEU A 162 -10.42 5.11 -14.51
N ILE A 163 -9.26 5.71 -14.79
CA ILE A 163 -8.16 5.09 -15.54
C ILE A 163 -6.86 5.28 -14.77
N MET A 164 -6.06 4.21 -14.69
CA MET A 164 -4.71 4.19 -14.17
C MET A 164 -3.83 3.38 -15.12
N ASP A 165 -2.71 3.96 -15.57
CA ASP A 165 -1.74 3.30 -16.45
C ASP A 165 -2.36 2.67 -17.70
N GLY A 166 -3.25 3.41 -18.36
CA GLY A 166 -3.95 2.95 -19.57
C GLY A 166 -5.01 1.87 -19.34
N LYS A 167 -5.32 1.51 -18.10
CA LYS A 167 -6.33 0.50 -17.74
C LYS A 167 -7.54 1.13 -17.07
N ILE A 168 -8.73 0.74 -17.53
CA ILE A 168 -9.99 1.18 -16.94
C ILE A 168 -10.24 0.46 -15.61
N ASN A 169 -10.56 1.24 -14.58
CA ASN A 169 -10.96 0.75 -13.28
C ASN A 169 -12.48 0.49 -13.25
N LYS A 170 -12.87 -0.74 -13.61
CA LYS A 170 -14.28 -1.17 -13.62
C LYS A 170 -14.96 -1.02 -12.25
N THR A 171 -14.21 -1.25 -11.17
CA THR A 171 -14.75 -1.14 -9.82
C THR A 171 -15.05 0.30 -9.43
N ALA A 172 -14.23 1.26 -9.84
CA ALA A 172 -14.49 2.68 -9.63
C ALA A 172 -15.73 3.14 -10.42
N LEU A 173 -15.83 2.72 -11.70
CA LEU A 173 -17.00 3.00 -12.55
C LEU A 173 -18.30 2.47 -11.93
N ALA A 174 -18.30 1.21 -11.51
CA ALA A 174 -19.46 0.58 -10.89
C ALA A 174 -19.93 1.34 -9.63
N ARG A 175 -19.00 1.83 -8.79
CA ARG A 175 -19.33 2.61 -7.58
C ARG A 175 -19.91 4.00 -7.85
N ILE A 176 -19.71 4.55 -9.04
CA ILE A 176 -20.38 5.78 -9.48
C ILE A 176 -21.57 5.47 -10.40
N THR A 177 -22.01 4.21 -10.49
CA THR A 177 -23.13 3.78 -11.35
C THR A 177 -22.92 4.18 -12.81
N LYS A 178 -21.66 4.10 -13.28
CA LYS A 178 -21.28 4.30 -14.68
C LYS A 178 -20.67 3.02 -15.23
N ASP A 179 -20.65 2.91 -16.55
CA ASP A 179 -20.02 1.80 -17.27
C ASP A 179 -18.84 2.29 -18.14
N GLU A 180 -18.17 1.33 -18.77
CA GLU A 180 -17.04 1.61 -19.66
C GLU A 180 -17.47 2.37 -20.91
N VAL A 181 -18.71 2.13 -21.37
CA VAL A 181 -19.27 2.78 -22.57
C VAL A 181 -19.39 4.28 -22.32
N TRP A 182 -20.00 4.68 -21.21
CA TRP A 182 -20.11 6.07 -20.79
C TRP A 182 -18.74 6.75 -20.71
N LEU A 183 -17.75 6.09 -20.10
CA LEU A 183 -16.41 6.67 -19.96
C LEU A 183 -15.75 6.92 -21.33
N VAL A 184 -15.85 5.95 -22.24
CA VAL A 184 -15.30 6.08 -23.59
C VAL A 184 -16.00 7.18 -24.38
N GLU A 185 -17.32 7.34 -24.23
CA GLU A 185 -18.08 8.42 -24.86
C GLU A 185 -17.65 9.80 -24.35
N GLU A 186 -17.53 9.97 -23.04
CA GLU A 186 -17.07 11.23 -22.44
C GLU A 186 -15.64 11.59 -22.86
N LEU A 187 -14.74 10.61 -22.92
CA LEU A 187 -13.37 10.82 -23.39
C LEU A 187 -13.33 11.22 -24.88
N LYS A 188 -14.17 10.60 -25.72
CA LYS A 188 -14.29 10.94 -27.14
C LYS A 188 -14.75 12.38 -27.36
N LYS A 189 -15.71 12.87 -26.55
CA LYS A 189 -16.16 14.27 -26.61
C LYS A 189 -15.02 15.26 -26.35
N LEU A 190 -14.03 14.85 -25.54
CA LEU A 190 -12.84 15.64 -25.20
C LEU A 190 -11.65 15.39 -26.15
N GLY A 191 -11.83 14.58 -27.21
CA GLY A 191 -10.80 14.28 -28.19
C GLY A 191 -9.86 13.11 -27.85
N PHE A 192 -10.13 12.36 -26.77
CA PHE A 192 -9.34 11.20 -26.37
C PHE A 192 -10.01 9.89 -26.80
N ILE A 193 -9.43 9.23 -27.81
CA ILE A 193 -10.00 8.00 -28.41
C ILE A 193 -9.37 6.73 -27.81
N ASP A 194 -8.07 6.77 -27.52
CA ASP A 194 -7.29 5.62 -27.08
C ASP A 194 -6.97 5.71 -25.59
N VAL A 195 -7.69 4.91 -24.80
CA VAL A 195 -7.53 4.83 -23.33
C VAL A 195 -6.12 4.40 -22.93
N SER A 196 -5.46 3.57 -23.75
CA SER A 196 -4.12 3.03 -23.45
C SER A 196 -3.05 4.13 -23.37
N LYS A 197 -3.32 5.31 -23.92
CA LYS A 197 -2.42 6.48 -23.90
C LYS A 197 -2.68 7.40 -22.71
N LEU A 198 -3.64 7.09 -21.87
CA LEU A 198 -3.99 7.89 -20.69
C LEU A 198 -3.35 7.29 -19.45
N PHE A 199 -2.54 8.11 -18.77
CA PHE A 199 -1.89 7.73 -17.53
C PHE A 199 -2.88 7.78 -16.35
N LEU A 200 -3.65 8.88 -16.25
CA LEU A 200 -4.60 9.09 -15.16
C LEU A 200 -5.88 9.76 -15.68
N VAL A 201 -7.04 9.25 -15.25
CA VAL A 201 -8.32 9.94 -15.41
C VAL A 201 -9.08 9.96 -14.09
N LEU A 202 -9.44 11.15 -13.62
CA LEU A 202 -10.24 11.38 -12.41
C LEU A 202 -11.61 11.94 -12.78
N TYR A 203 -12.63 11.64 -11.97
CA TYR A 203 -13.96 12.21 -12.13
C TYR A 203 -14.22 13.25 -11.05
N LEU A 204 -14.34 14.51 -11.49
CA LEU A 204 -14.51 15.69 -10.65
C LEU A 204 -15.88 16.32 -10.88
N LYS A 205 -16.29 17.21 -9.97
CA LYS A 205 -17.55 17.98 -10.09
C LYS A 205 -17.65 18.78 -11.40
N ASN A 206 -16.52 19.22 -11.95
CA ASN A 206 -16.43 19.99 -13.19
C ASN A 206 -16.11 19.14 -14.44
N GLY A 207 -16.13 17.81 -14.35
CA GLY A 207 -15.89 16.91 -15.47
C GLY A 207 -14.70 15.97 -15.26
N LEU A 208 -14.11 15.48 -16.35
CA LEU A 208 -12.97 14.58 -16.31
C LEU A 208 -11.66 15.37 -16.25
N TYR A 209 -10.81 15.05 -15.28
CA TYR A 209 -9.42 15.50 -15.26
C TYR A 209 -8.54 14.40 -15.87
N ILE A 210 -7.82 14.72 -16.94
CA ILE A 210 -7.13 13.75 -17.81
C ILE A 210 -5.64 14.07 -17.87
N VAL A 211 -4.80 13.06 -17.63
CA VAL A 211 -3.35 13.14 -17.78
C VAL A 211 -2.91 12.05 -18.78
N PRO A 212 -2.41 12.41 -19.97
CA PRO A 212 -1.84 11.46 -20.91
C PRO A 212 -0.43 11.03 -20.50
N PHE A 213 0.04 9.89 -21.00
CA PHE A 213 1.46 9.52 -20.90
C PHE A 213 2.35 10.57 -21.59
N LYS A 214 3.51 10.87 -21.00
CA LYS A 214 4.52 11.70 -21.67
C LYS A 214 5.00 10.98 -22.94
N LYS A 215 5.17 11.72 -24.04
CA LYS A 215 5.73 11.19 -25.30
C LYS A 215 7.09 10.53 -25.02
N GLY A 216 7.14 9.20 -25.04
CA GLY A 216 8.34 8.40 -24.74
C GLY A 216 8.10 7.24 -23.78
N ASP A 217 7.10 7.35 -22.89
CA ASP A 217 6.84 6.41 -21.80
C ASP A 217 5.75 5.36 -22.11
N ASN A 218 5.53 5.03 -23.38
CA ASN A 218 4.63 3.92 -23.72
C ASN A 218 5.20 2.61 -23.13
N ILE A 219 4.57 2.14 -22.04
CA ILE A 219 4.90 0.92 -21.29
C ILE A 219 4.80 -0.35 -22.16
N ASN A 220 4.34 -0.26 -23.40
CA ASN A 220 4.41 -1.33 -24.41
C ASN A 220 5.82 -1.54 -25.02
N LYS A 221 6.88 -0.95 -24.44
CA LYS A 221 8.28 -1.34 -24.68
C LYS A 221 8.89 -2.04 -23.46
N VAL A 222 8.26 -3.11 -23.00
CA VAL A 222 9.00 -4.16 -22.27
C VAL A 222 9.17 -5.31 -23.25
N LYS A 223 10.35 -5.36 -23.88
CA LYS A 223 10.90 -6.57 -24.49
C LYS A 223 11.50 -7.42 -23.38
#